data_AF-A0A1V5IUR2-F1
#
_entry.id   AF-A0A1V5IUR2-F1
#
_cell.length_a   1.000
_cell.length_b   1.000
_cell.length_c   1.000
_cell.angle_alpha   90.00
_cell.angle_beta   90.00
_cell.angle_gamma   90.00
#
_symmetry.space_group_name_H-M   'P 1'
#
loop_
_entity.id
_entity.type
_entity.pdbx_description
1 polymer ?
#
loop_
_entity_poly.entity_id
_entity_poly.type
_entity_poly.pdbx_seq_one_letter_code
_entity_poly.pdbx_strand_id
1 'polypeptide(L)'
;MNPEMNPTELNLLAKAEAHWKKYRPKMYRELQRKGQLRQALTEAAKNTALAWESAEEQLREKNPPPKTENFLETVKYETWVRDTAWEMVREMWILLPSEEDVPELGSPPSQPEATM
;
A
#
# COMPACT_ATOMS: atom_id res chain seq x y z
N MET A 1 -17.13 16.76 -4.69
CA MET A 1 -16.22 16.36 -5.79
C MET A 1 -15.48 15.12 -5.31
N ASN A 2 -15.75 13.94 -5.87
CA ASN A 2 -14.92 12.76 -5.61
C ASN A 2 -13.66 12.93 -6.45
N PRO A 3 -12.47 13.18 -5.88
CA PRO A 3 -11.28 13.24 -6.69
C PRO A 3 -11.07 11.85 -7.29
N GLU A 4 -11.04 11.77 -8.61
CA GLU A 4 -10.64 10.57 -9.33
C GLU A 4 -9.30 10.08 -8.75
N MET A 5 -9.22 8.78 -8.42
CA MET A 5 -7.97 8.20 -7.91
C MET A 5 -6.81 8.54 -8.84
N ASN A 6 -5.67 8.89 -8.28
CA ASN A 6 -4.48 9.16 -9.07
C ASN A 6 -3.92 7.85 -9.70
N PRO A 7 -3.02 7.92 -10.69
CA PRO A 7 -2.49 6.73 -11.36
C PRO A 7 -1.84 5.70 -10.42
N THR A 8 -1.17 6.15 -9.35
CA THR A 8 -0.56 5.26 -8.36
C THR A 8 -1.63 4.48 -7.59
N GLU A 9 -2.66 5.17 -7.10
CA GLU A 9 -3.79 4.54 -6.40
C GLU A 9 -4.54 3.54 -7.30
N LEU A 10 -4.73 3.86 -8.58
CA LEU A 10 -5.36 2.94 -9.55
C LEU A 10 -4.55 1.66 -9.75
N ASN A 11 -3.22 1.79 -9.88
CA ASN A 11 -2.32 0.64 -9.99
C ASN A 11 -2.33 -0.21 -8.71
N LEU A 12 -2.32 0.43 -7.54
CA LEU A 12 -2.38 -0.25 -6.25
C LEU A 12 -3.72 -0.95 -6.04
N LEU A 13 -4.84 -0.36 -6.47
CA LEU A 13 -6.16 -0.99 -6.42
C LEU A 13 -6.20 -2.26 -7.26
N ALA A 14 -5.71 -2.21 -8.51
CA ALA A 14 -5.65 -3.39 -9.38
C ALA A 14 -4.77 -4.49 -8.78
N LYS A 15 -3.62 -4.10 -8.18
CA LYS A 15 -2.72 -5.03 -7.49
C LYS A 15 -3.39 -5.66 -6.26
N ALA A 16 -4.08 -4.87 -5.45
CA ALA A 16 -4.83 -5.34 -4.28
C ALA A 16 -5.93 -6.33 -4.69
N GLU A 17 -6.70 -5.99 -5.72
CA GLU A 17 -7.80 -6.83 -6.20
C GLU A 17 -7.30 -8.20 -6.67
N ALA A 18 -6.24 -8.21 -7.49
CA ALA A 18 -5.61 -9.44 -7.95
C ALA A 18 -5.05 -10.28 -6.80
N HIS A 19 -4.40 -9.64 -5.82
CA HIS A 19 -3.79 -10.33 -4.67
C HIS A 19 -4.85 -10.92 -3.74
N TRP A 20 -5.84 -10.13 -3.32
CA TRP A 20 -6.89 -10.57 -2.41
C TRP A 20 -7.72 -11.70 -3.04
N LYS A 21 -8.03 -11.61 -4.32
CA LYS A 21 -8.74 -12.68 -5.03
C LYS A 21 -7.98 -14.00 -5.05
N LYS A 22 -6.64 -13.95 -5.12
CA LYS A 22 -5.77 -15.13 -5.18
C LYS A 22 -5.45 -15.73 -3.81
N TYR A 23 -5.05 -14.90 -2.84
CA TYR A 23 -4.49 -15.35 -1.57
C TYR A 23 -5.42 -15.15 -0.36
N ARG A 24 -6.48 -14.35 -0.53
CA ARG A 24 -7.51 -14.13 0.50
C ARG A 24 -8.94 -14.30 -0.06
N PRO A 25 -9.25 -15.47 -0.65
CA PRO A 25 -10.50 -15.66 -1.38
C PRO A 25 -11.75 -15.64 -0.50
N LYS A 26 -11.66 -16.01 0.80
CA LYS A 26 -12.83 -15.93 1.70
C LYS A 26 -13.16 -14.47 2.00
N MET A 27 -12.18 -13.68 2.41
CA MET A 27 -12.30 -12.24 2.65
C MET A 27 -12.85 -11.52 1.40
N TYR A 28 -12.29 -11.81 0.22
CA TYR A 28 -12.73 -11.23 -1.04
C TYR A 28 -14.20 -11.49 -1.32
N ARG A 29 -14.64 -12.76 -1.20
CA ARG A 29 -16.05 -13.15 -1.42
C ARG A 29 -16.99 -12.55 -0.40
N GLU A 30 -16.57 -12.45 0.86
CA GLU A 30 -17.39 -11.84 1.91
C GLU A 30 -17.62 -10.35 1.65
N LEU A 31 -16.55 -9.61 1.35
CA LEU A 31 -16.64 -8.19 1.00
C LEU A 31 -17.50 -7.98 -0.25
N GLN A 32 -17.40 -8.87 -1.24
CA GLN A 32 -18.23 -8.84 -2.44
C GLN A 32 -19.71 -9.05 -2.09
N ARG A 33 -20.02 -10.07 -1.28
CA ARG A 33 -21.39 -10.38 -0.82
C ARG A 33 -22.00 -9.21 -0.04
N LYS A 34 -21.20 -8.48 0.74
CA LYS A 34 -21.63 -7.30 1.50
C LYS A 34 -21.71 -6.02 0.65
N GLY A 35 -21.29 -6.04 -0.61
CA GLY A 35 -21.19 -4.84 -1.46
C GLY A 35 -20.08 -3.87 -1.05
N GLN A 36 -19.16 -4.29 -0.17
CA GLN A 36 -18.10 -3.47 0.41
C GLN A 36 -16.76 -3.61 -0.30
N LEU A 37 -16.62 -4.56 -1.23
CA LEU A 37 -15.35 -4.89 -1.88
C LEU A 37 -14.68 -3.67 -2.53
N ARG A 38 -15.42 -2.88 -3.32
CA ARG A 38 -14.84 -1.73 -4.01
C ARG A 38 -14.32 -0.68 -3.04
N GLN A 39 -15.08 -0.40 -1.97
CA GLN A 39 -14.68 0.55 -0.93
C GLN A 39 -13.41 0.06 -0.23
N ALA A 40 -13.39 -1.20 0.23
CA ALA A 40 -12.24 -1.78 0.92
C ALA A 40 -10.97 -1.78 0.06
N LEU A 41 -11.07 -2.12 -1.24
CA LEU A 41 -9.94 -2.05 -2.17
C LEU A 41 -9.46 -0.61 -2.39
N THR A 42 -10.38 0.36 -2.47
CA THR A 42 -10.05 1.77 -2.64
C THR A 42 -9.34 2.32 -1.41
N GLU A 43 -9.83 2.01 -0.21
CA GLU A 43 -9.21 2.41 1.05
C GLU A 43 -7.83 1.77 1.21
N ALA A 44 -7.69 0.47 0.91
CA ALA A 44 -6.39 -0.21 0.96
C ALA A 44 -5.37 0.42 0.01
N ALA A 45 -5.78 0.76 -1.22
CA ALA A 45 -4.92 1.43 -2.19
C ALA A 45 -4.48 2.84 -1.73
N LYS A 46 -5.42 3.65 -1.23
CA LYS A 46 -5.14 4.99 -0.70
C LYS A 46 -4.22 4.96 0.51
N ASN A 47 -4.51 4.10 1.48
CA ASN A 47 -3.69 3.97 2.69
C ASN A 47 -2.26 3.51 2.33
N THR A 48 -2.13 2.59 1.37
CA THR A 48 -0.81 2.16 0.90
C THR A 48 -0.08 3.29 0.19
N ALA A 49 -0.75 4.07 -0.66
CA ALA A 49 -0.12 5.20 -1.35
C ALA A 49 0.40 6.26 -0.36
N LEU A 50 -0.43 6.64 0.62
CA LEU A 50 -0.05 7.59 1.67
C LEU A 50 1.12 7.07 2.53
N ALA A 51 1.06 5.79 2.92
CA ALA A 51 2.14 5.18 3.70
C ALA A 51 3.44 5.09 2.90
N TRP A 52 3.36 4.77 1.60
CA TRP A 52 4.51 4.71 0.71
C TRP A 52 5.17 6.08 0.58
N GLU A 53 4.39 7.13 0.31
CA GLU A 53 4.89 8.51 0.23
C GLU A 53 5.59 8.93 1.54
N SER A 54 4.96 8.67 2.69
CA SER A 54 5.58 8.96 3.99
C SER A 54 6.87 8.17 4.23
N ALA A 55 6.93 6.91 3.79
CA ALA A 55 8.14 6.10 3.91
C ALA A 55 9.27 6.62 3.00
N GLU A 56 8.96 7.08 1.79
CA GLU A 56 9.95 7.73 0.91
C GLU A 56 10.50 9.01 1.53
N GLU A 57 9.64 9.85 2.09
CA GLU A 57 10.05 11.08 2.78
C GLU A 57 10.99 10.78 3.95
N GLN A 58 10.64 9.82 4.80
CA GLN A 58 11.48 9.39 5.93
C GLN A 58 12.84 8.85 5.48
N LEU A 59 12.89 8.10 4.37
CA LEU A 59 14.14 7.60 3.81
C LEU A 59 15.03 8.73 3.31
N ARG A 60 14.45 9.75 2.65
CA ARG A 60 15.18 10.93 2.16
C ARG A 60 15.68 11.81 3.29
N GLU A 61 14.91 11.97 4.35
CA GLU A 61 15.34 12.72 5.52
C GLU A 61 16.56 12.05 6.19
N LYS A 62 16.49 10.73 6.40
CA LYS A 62 17.56 9.96 7.06
C LYS A 62 18.78 9.76 6.15
N ASN A 63 18.56 9.67 4.85
CA ASN A 63 19.59 9.41 3.85
C ASN A 63 19.38 10.40 2.70
N PRO A 64 19.89 11.65 2.81
CA PRO A 64 19.66 12.67 1.79
C PRO A 64 20.23 12.29 0.43
N PRO A 65 19.65 12.80 -0.68
CA PRO A 65 20.13 12.50 -2.02
C PRO A 65 21.59 12.95 -2.21
N PRO A 66 22.38 12.20 -3.01
CA PRO A 66 23.76 12.58 -3.28
C PRO A 66 23.81 13.93 -4.02
N LYS A 67 24.69 14.82 -3.56
CA LYS A 67 24.96 16.11 -4.21
C LYS A 67 25.98 15.91 -5.33
N THR A 68 25.52 15.35 -6.44
CA THR A 68 26.35 14.92 -7.59
C THR A 68 25.70 15.35 -8.89
N GLU A 69 26.50 15.65 -9.91
CA GLU A 69 26.03 15.88 -11.28
C GLU A 69 25.86 14.56 -12.06
N ASN A 70 26.33 13.45 -11.50
CA ASN A 70 26.19 12.13 -12.12
C ASN A 70 24.73 11.66 -12.06
N PHE A 71 24.04 11.78 -13.19
CA PHE A 71 22.64 11.37 -13.33
C PHE A 71 22.39 9.91 -12.88
N LEU A 72 23.34 9.00 -13.14
CA LEU A 72 23.18 7.59 -12.77
C LEU A 72 23.18 7.38 -11.25
N GLU A 73 23.91 8.21 -10.49
CA GLU A 73 23.92 8.14 -9.03
C GLU A 73 22.59 8.62 -8.46
N THR A 74 22.03 9.71 -8.99
CA THR A 74 20.70 10.20 -8.63
C THR A 74 19.64 9.14 -8.91
N VAL A 75 19.61 8.57 -10.11
CA VAL A 75 18.60 7.55 -10.47
C VAL A 75 18.69 6.30 -9.59
N LYS A 76 19.91 5.85 -9.25
CA LYS A 76 20.11 4.71 -8.33
C LYS A 76 19.56 5.02 -6.94
N TYR A 77 19.83 6.21 -6.43
CA TYR A 77 19.31 6.66 -5.15
C TYR A 77 17.78 6.71 -5.14
N GLU A 78 17.16 7.33 -6.15
CA GLU A 78 15.71 7.43 -6.30
C GLU A 78 15.05 6.04 -6.38
N THR A 79 15.67 5.12 -7.12
CA THR A 79 15.23 3.73 -7.22
C THR A 79 15.30 3.02 -5.87
N TRP A 80 16.41 3.17 -5.15
CA TRP A 80 16.56 2.59 -3.81
C TRP A 80 15.52 3.12 -2.82
N VAL A 81 15.26 4.44 -2.79
CA VAL A 81 14.23 5.04 -1.92
C VAL A 81 12.87 4.42 -2.22
N ARG A 82 12.46 4.45 -3.50
CA ARG A 82 11.17 3.93 -3.94
C ARG A 82 10.99 2.45 -3.59
N ASP A 83 11.98 1.62 -3.96
CA ASP A 83 11.90 0.17 -3.79
C ASP A 83 11.96 -0.22 -2.30
N THR A 84 12.77 0.47 -1.50
CA THR A 84 12.85 0.23 -0.05
C THR A 84 11.55 0.65 0.65
N ALA A 85 11.00 1.82 0.32
CA ALA A 85 9.74 2.29 0.88
C ALA A 85 8.58 1.35 0.52
N TRP A 86 8.55 0.81 -0.70
CA TRP A 86 7.58 -0.18 -1.11
C TRP A 86 7.64 -1.44 -0.23
N GLU A 87 8.83 -2.00 0.00
CA GLU A 87 8.98 -3.18 0.86
C GLU A 87 8.52 -2.95 2.30
N MET A 88 8.63 -1.71 2.80
CA MET A 88 8.15 -1.35 4.14
C MET A 88 6.62 -1.38 4.27
N VAL A 89 5.87 -1.11 3.20
CA VAL A 89 4.42 -0.86 3.28
C VAL A 89 3.56 -1.87 2.54
N ARG A 90 4.13 -2.64 1.60
CA ARG A 90 3.36 -3.46 0.65
C ARG A 90 2.40 -4.46 1.32
N GLU A 91 2.77 -5.01 2.48
CA GLU A 91 2.02 -6.04 3.19
C GLU A 91 1.04 -5.48 4.24
N MET A 92 0.96 -4.16 4.41
CA MET A 92 0.10 -3.54 5.42
C MET A 92 -1.38 -3.53 5.02
N TRP A 93 -1.69 -3.34 3.73
CA TRP A 93 -3.07 -3.29 3.24
C TRP A 93 -3.32 -4.07 1.95
N ILE A 94 -2.45 -3.97 0.94
CA ILE A 94 -2.77 -4.52 -0.40
C ILE A 94 -2.16 -5.89 -0.69
N LEU A 95 -0.98 -6.21 -0.15
CA LEU A 95 -0.36 -7.54 -0.24
C LEU A 95 -0.43 -8.27 1.10
N LEU A 96 -1.62 -8.31 1.71
CA LEU A 96 -1.84 -9.01 2.97
C LEU A 96 -1.40 -10.49 2.86
N PRO A 97 -0.83 -11.08 3.92
CA PRO A 97 -0.50 -12.50 3.97
C PRO A 97 -1.70 -13.39 3.60
N SER A 98 -1.42 -14.62 3.17
CA SER A 98 -2.51 -15.53 2.79
C SER A 98 -3.40 -15.87 3.99
N GLU A 99 -4.63 -16.29 3.72
CA GLU A 99 -5.54 -16.79 4.77
C GLU A 99 -5.04 -18.06 5.48
N GLU A 100 -4.03 -18.75 4.94
CA GLU A 100 -3.42 -19.94 5.56
C GLU A 100 -2.30 -19.55 6.53
N ASP A 101 -1.57 -18.46 6.24
CA ASP A 101 -0.46 -17.97 7.07
C ASP A 101 -0.94 -17.30 8.37
N VAL A 102 -2.20 -16.82 8.39
CA VAL A 102 -2.81 -16.16 9.54
C VAL A 102 -4.14 -16.88 9.86
N PRO A 103 -4.22 -17.67 10.94
CA PRO A 103 -5.49 -18.25 11.37
C PRO A 103 -6.46 -17.12 11.71
N GLU A 104 -7.65 -17.11 11.06
CA GLU A 104 -8.71 -16.15 11.34
C GLU A 104 -9.00 -16.08 12.86
N LEU A 105 -8.81 -14.90 13.47
CA LEU A 105 -9.73 -14.28 14.44
C LEU A 105 -9.15 -12.94 14.94
N GLY A 106 -9.84 -11.84 14.63
CA GLY A 106 -9.68 -10.58 15.36
C GLY A 106 -9.65 -9.31 14.50
N SER A 107 -10.80 -8.97 13.91
CA SER A 107 -11.12 -7.63 13.38
C SER A 107 -10.28 -7.12 12.19
N PRO A 108 -10.88 -6.34 11.26
CA PRO A 108 -10.09 -5.51 10.35
C PRO A 108 -9.16 -4.62 11.18
N PRO A 109 -7.99 -4.21 10.66
CA PRO A 109 -7.16 -3.22 11.34
C PRO A 109 -8.04 -2.00 11.61
N SER A 110 -8.32 -1.75 12.89
CA SER A 110 -8.95 -0.52 13.32
C SER A 110 -8.13 0.61 12.72
N GLN A 111 -8.80 1.46 11.95
CA GLN A 111 -8.22 2.71 11.50
C GLN A 111 -7.55 3.37 12.71
N PRO A 112 -6.32 3.90 12.59
CA PRO A 112 -5.71 4.61 13.71
C PRO A 112 -6.68 5.68 14.15
N GLU A 113 -7.16 5.57 15.40
CA GLU A 113 -8.00 6.58 16.03
C GLU A 113 -7.25 7.91 15.91
N ALA A 114 -7.88 8.86 15.22
CA ALA A 114 -7.45 10.25 15.26
C ALA A 114 -7.49 10.68 16.73
N THR A 115 -6.32 10.71 17.34
CA THR A 115 -6.15 11.23 18.69
C THR A 115 -6.30 12.74 18.61
N MET A 116 -7.14 13.26 19.52
CA MET A 116 -7.57 14.65 19.69
C MET A 116 -6.45 15.69 19.64
#